data_AF-D7JCJ3-F1
#
_entry.id   AF-D7JCJ3-F1
#
_cell.length_a   1.000
_cell.length_b   1.000
_cell.length_c   1.000
_cell.angle_alpha   90.00
_cell.angle_beta   90.00
_cell.angle_gamma   90.00
#
_symmetry.space_group_name_H-M   'P 1'
#
loop_
_entity.id
_entity.type
_entity.pdbx_description
1 polymer ?
#
loop_
_entity_poly.entity_id
_entity_poly.type
_entity_poly.pdbx_seq_one_letter_code
_entity_poly.pdbx_strand_id
1 'polypeptide(L)'
;MAKKEQTAGIPAVNKPKNDVLARLYERFGRQRIEGWQQEYAPRKLNVIEVEGKLAVLRPIGVAEIGTYTMMTVNSELGFVKANEFLLSELWLDGDSEIRDNEEYLIAALLQVQNSLELKKSSFYAV
;
A
#
# COMPACT_ATOMS: atom_id res chain seq x y z
N MET A 1 20.87 41.51 15.00
CA MET A 1 19.87 40.53 15.48
C MET A 1 20.02 39.28 14.63
N ALA A 2 20.28 38.15 15.28
CA ALA A 2 20.74 36.91 14.66
C ALA A 2 19.60 36.13 13.97
N LYS A 3 20.03 35.37 12.95
CA LYS A 3 19.26 34.45 12.09
C LYS A 3 18.34 33.52 12.89
N LYS A 4 17.14 33.27 12.36
CA LYS A 4 16.41 32.02 12.61
C LYS A 4 16.32 31.27 11.30
N GLU A 5 17.22 30.31 11.15
CA GLU A 5 17.05 29.16 10.27
C GLU A 5 15.92 28.30 10.86
N GLN A 6 14.90 28.02 10.07
CA GLN A 6 13.99 26.90 10.28
C GLN A 6 13.96 26.10 8.99
N THR A 7 14.87 25.16 8.90
CA THR A 7 14.87 24.06 7.93
C THR A 7 14.13 22.86 8.51
N ALA A 8 13.64 22.02 7.60
CA ALA A 8 13.00 20.72 7.80
C ALA A 8 11.49 20.70 8.11
N GLY A 9 10.71 21.34 7.25
CA GLY A 9 9.40 20.78 6.89
C GLY A 9 9.62 19.67 5.87
N ILE A 10 9.30 18.43 6.20
CA ILE A 10 9.24 17.32 5.24
C ILE A 10 8.23 17.75 4.16
N PRO A 11 8.61 17.91 2.88
CA PRO A 11 7.62 18.15 1.86
C PRO A 11 6.79 16.87 1.72
N ALA A 12 5.52 16.93 2.11
CA ALA A 12 4.53 15.95 1.66
C ALA A 12 4.61 15.93 0.13
N VAL A 13 5.15 14.84 -0.43
CA VAL A 13 5.29 14.64 -1.86
C VAL A 13 3.90 14.46 -2.43
N ASN A 14 3.24 15.58 -2.71
CA ASN A 14 1.98 15.63 -3.41
C ASN A 14 2.28 15.47 -4.91
N LYS A 15 2.80 14.29 -5.30
CA LYS A 15 2.94 13.93 -6.71
C LYS A 15 1.55 13.74 -7.31
N PRO A 16 1.25 14.35 -8.48
CA PRO A 16 -0.07 14.21 -9.09
C PRO A 16 -0.35 12.74 -9.45
N LYS A 17 -1.57 12.26 -9.16
CA LYS A 17 -2.04 10.88 -9.46
C LYS A 17 -1.75 10.38 -10.88
N ASN A 18 -1.60 11.28 -11.86
CA ASN A 18 -1.25 10.94 -13.25
C ASN A 18 0.18 10.41 -13.42
N ASP A 19 1.10 10.71 -12.49
CA ASP A 19 2.51 10.27 -12.57
C ASP A 19 2.65 8.77 -12.25
N VAL A 20 1.93 8.29 -11.24
CA VAL A 20 2.02 6.88 -10.81
C VAL A 20 1.54 5.94 -11.89
N LEU A 21 0.40 6.22 -12.54
CA LEU A 21 -0.13 5.35 -13.61
C LEU A 21 0.81 5.28 -14.82
N ALA A 22 1.44 6.41 -15.20
CA ALA A 22 2.42 6.44 -16.27
C ALA A 22 3.63 5.55 -15.93
N ARG A 23 4.16 5.66 -14.70
CA ARG A 23 5.27 4.82 -14.22
C ARG A 23 4.89 3.34 -14.14
N LEU A 24 3.65 3.01 -13.79
CA LEU A 24 3.16 1.63 -13.83
C LEU A 24 3.10 1.08 -15.26
N TYR A 25 2.64 1.87 -16.22
CA TYR A 25 2.64 1.47 -17.63
C TYR A 25 4.05 1.30 -18.19
N GLU A 26 4.97 2.20 -17.86
CA GLU A 26 6.37 2.10 -18.23
C GLU A 26 7.01 0.82 -17.67
N ARG A 27 6.72 0.52 -16.40
CA ARG A 27 7.35 -0.58 -15.69
C ARG A 27 6.77 -1.95 -15.98
N PHE A 28 5.45 -2.09 -15.93
CA PHE A 28 4.76 -3.39 -16.01
C PHE A 28 4.11 -3.64 -17.37
N GLY A 29 4.10 -2.63 -18.23
CA GLY A 29 3.41 -2.66 -19.51
C GLY A 29 1.92 -2.33 -19.37
N ARG A 30 1.43 -1.53 -20.32
CA ARG A 30 0.04 -1.06 -20.33
C ARG A 30 -0.99 -2.19 -20.33
N GLN A 31 -0.81 -3.20 -21.19
CA GLN A 31 -1.75 -4.33 -21.30
C GLN A 31 -1.92 -5.08 -19.98
N ARG A 32 -0.83 -5.25 -19.21
CA ARG A 32 -0.86 -5.98 -17.94
C ARG A 32 -1.62 -5.19 -16.87
N ILE A 33 -1.34 -3.89 -16.76
CA ILE A 33 -2.05 -3.01 -15.83
C ILE A 33 -3.54 -2.92 -16.17
N GLU A 34 -3.89 -2.72 -17.44
CA GLU A 34 -5.29 -2.67 -17.87
C GLU A 34 -5.99 -4.01 -17.65
N GLY A 35 -5.30 -5.14 -17.87
CA GLY A 35 -5.81 -6.49 -17.58
C GLY A 35 -6.18 -6.67 -16.11
N TRP A 36 -5.30 -6.30 -15.19
CA TRP A 36 -5.60 -6.35 -13.74
C TRP A 36 -6.72 -5.37 -13.35
N GLN A 37 -6.75 -4.18 -13.93
CA GLN A 37 -7.83 -3.21 -13.66
C GLN A 37 -9.20 -3.75 -14.10
N GLN A 38 -9.26 -4.47 -15.22
CA GLN A 38 -10.48 -5.13 -15.69
C GLN A 38 -10.86 -6.32 -14.80
N GLU A 39 -9.90 -7.18 -14.46
CA GLU A 39 -10.11 -8.37 -13.62
C GLU A 39 -10.69 -8.01 -12.25
N TYR A 40 -10.18 -6.95 -11.63
CA TYR A 40 -10.59 -6.57 -10.28
C TYR A 40 -11.66 -5.47 -10.22
N ALA A 41 -12.18 -5.02 -11.37
CA ALA A 41 -13.26 -4.06 -11.44
C ALA A 41 -14.51 -4.54 -10.66
N PRO A 42 -15.28 -3.64 -10.02
CA PRO A 42 -15.12 -2.18 -9.98
C PRO A 42 -14.11 -1.70 -8.91
N ARG A 43 -13.44 -2.61 -8.20
CA ARG A 43 -12.47 -2.24 -7.15
C ARG A 43 -11.14 -1.82 -7.81
N LYS A 44 -10.47 -0.84 -7.20
CA LYS A 44 -9.20 -0.33 -7.70
C LYS A 44 -8.03 -1.10 -7.10
N LEU A 45 -7.01 -1.35 -7.92
CA LEU A 45 -5.71 -1.85 -7.46
C LEU A 45 -5.11 -0.92 -6.41
N ASN A 46 -4.35 -1.49 -5.47
CA ASN A 46 -3.53 -0.70 -4.56
C ASN A 46 -2.10 -0.65 -5.09
N VAL A 47 -1.42 0.46 -4.86
CA VAL A 47 -0.05 0.67 -5.32
C VAL A 47 0.78 1.08 -4.11
N ILE A 48 1.89 0.39 -3.90
CA ILE A 48 2.90 0.76 -2.90
C ILE A 48 4.02 1.48 -3.64
N GLU A 49 4.37 2.67 -3.18
CA GLU A 49 5.56 3.40 -3.61
C GLU A 49 6.46 3.66 -2.41
N VAL A 50 7.72 3.22 -2.49
CA VAL A 50 8.73 3.45 -1.45
C VAL A 50 10.06 3.75 -2.15
N GLU A 51 10.59 4.96 -1.96
CA GLU A 51 11.91 5.36 -2.50
C GLU A 51 12.12 5.06 -3.99
N GLY A 52 11.08 5.27 -4.80
CA GLY A 52 11.12 4.99 -6.24
C GLY A 52 10.82 3.53 -6.63
N LYS A 53 10.77 2.62 -5.66
CA LYS A 53 10.28 1.25 -5.84
C LYS A 53 8.75 1.22 -5.93
N LEU A 54 8.22 0.28 -6.69
CA LEU A 54 6.79 0.13 -6.97
C LEU A 54 6.35 -1.33 -6.82
N ALA A 55 5.20 -1.52 -6.18
CA ALA A 55 4.45 -2.77 -6.19
C ALA A 55 2.97 -2.52 -6.44
N VAL A 56 2.33 -3.45 -7.13
CA VAL A 56 0.90 -3.47 -7.42
C VAL A 56 0.27 -4.61 -6.63
N LEU A 57 -0.77 -4.27 -5.87
CA LEU A 57 -1.55 -5.23 -5.11
C LEU A 57 -2.99 -5.27 -5.65
N ARG A 58 -3.58 -6.47 -5.64
CA ARG A 58 -5.02 -6.62 -5.90
C ARG A 58 -5.84 -5.96 -4.77
N PRO A 59 -7.12 -5.63 -5.00
CA PRO A 59 -7.94 -5.03 -3.98
C PRO A 59 -8.24 -6.00 -2.84
N ILE A 60 -8.22 -5.49 -1.61
CA ILE A 60 -8.59 -6.26 -0.41
C ILE A 60 -10.06 -6.70 -0.51
N GLY A 61 -10.34 -7.97 -0.25
CA GLY A 61 -11.67 -8.56 -0.17
C GLY A 61 -12.09 -8.91 1.26
N VAL A 62 -13.30 -9.43 1.40
CA VAL A 62 -13.87 -9.77 2.71
C VAL A 62 -13.12 -10.92 3.39
N ALA A 63 -12.68 -11.91 2.61
CA ALA A 63 -11.94 -13.06 3.13
C ALA A 63 -10.61 -12.63 3.77
N GLU A 64 -9.86 -11.75 3.10
CA GLU A 64 -8.59 -11.27 3.61
C GLU A 64 -8.76 -10.41 4.88
N ILE A 65 -9.84 -9.62 4.97
CA ILE A 65 -10.19 -8.88 6.19
C ILE A 65 -10.50 -9.85 7.34
N GLY A 66 -11.28 -10.90 7.09
CA GLY A 66 -11.60 -11.92 8.11
C GLY A 66 -10.33 -12.58 8.66
N THR A 67 -9.44 -13.03 7.77
CA THR A 67 -8.15 -13.61 8.15
C THR A 67 -7.28 -12.63 8.90
N TYR A 68 -7.14 -11.39 8.40
CA TYR A 68 -6.39 -10.33 9.06
C TYR A 68 -6.90 -10.12 10.50
N THR A 69 -8.22 -9.96 10.68
CA THR A 69 -8.82 -9.76 12.00
C THR A 69 -8.54 -10.93 12.93
N MET A 70 -8.71 -12.17 12.47
CA MET A 70 -8.40 -13.36 13.28
C MET A 70 -6.92 -13.39 13.69
N MET A 71 -6.01 -13.08 12.78
CA MET A 71 -4.57 -13.06 13.07
C MET A 71 -4.20 -11.98 14.09
N THR A 72 -4.81 -10.79 13.99
CA THR A 72 -4.54 -9.68 14.92
C THR A 72 -4.97 -9.97 16.36
N VAL A 73 -6.02 -10.77 16.57
CA VAL A 73 -6.58 -11.05 17.90
C VAL A 73 -5.86 -12.21 18.60
N ASN A 74 -5.26 -13.13 17.83
CA ASN A 74 -4.79 -14.43 18.35
C ASN A 74 -3.30 -14.49 18.72
N SER A 75 -2.50 -13.42 18.58
CA SER A 75 -1.07 -13.45 18.99
C SER A 75 -0.47 -12.08 19.26
N GLU A 76 0.57 -12.03 20.11
CA GLU A 76 1.32 -10.80 20.45
C GLU A 76 1.99 -10.15 19.22
N LEU A 77 2.40 -10.95 18.23
CA LEU A 77 2.90 -10.48 16.93
C LEU A 77 1.83 -10.52 15.84
N GLY A 78 0.56 -10.66 16.23
CA GLY A 78 -0.56 -10.87 15.32
C GLY A 78 -0.73 -9.74 14.33
N PHE A 79 -0.45 -8.51 14.76
CA PHE A 79 -0.54 -7.33 13.91
C PHE A 79 0.51 -7.32 12.79
N VAL A 80 1.78 -7.60 13.10
CA VAL A 80 2.86 -7.63 12.09
C VAL A 80 2.61 -8.75 11.09
N LYS A 81 2.36 -9.97 11.59
CA LYS A 81 2.09 -11.14 10.74
C LYS A 81 0.84 -10.99 9.88
N ALA A 82 -0.20 -10.31 10.39
CA ALA A 82 -1.41 -10.07 9.62
C ALA A 82 -1.17 -9.06 8.47
N ASN A 83 -0.33 -8.04 8.70
CA ASN A 83 0.04 -7.09 7.65
C ASN A 83 0.97 -7.75 6.61
N GLU A 84 1.93 -8.58 7.02
CA GLU A 84 2.75 -9.39 6.11
C GLU A 84 1.90 -10.36 5.28
N PHE A 85 0.92 -11.01 5.90
CA PHE A 85 -0.06 -11.85 5.20
C PHE A 85 -0.78 -11.06 4.12
N LEU A 86 -1.33 -9.88 4.43
CA LEU A 86 -2.02 -9.06 3.44
C LEU A 86 -1.08 -8.62 2.32
N LEU A 87 0.14 -8.19 2.64
CA LEU A 87 1.11 -7.80 1.63
C LEU A 87 1.42 -8.96 0.67
N SER A 88 1.60 -10.17 1.20
CA SER A 88 1.89 -11.36 0.40
C SER A 88 0.68 -11.83 -0.42
N GLU A 89 -0.49 -11.93 0.20
CA GLU A 89 -1.72 -12.46 -0.39
C GLU A 89 -2.27 -11.56 -1.50
N LEU A 90 -2.02 -10.26 -1.39
CA LEU A 90 -2.50 -9.28 -2.35
C LEU A 90 -1.48 -8.98 -3.46
N TRP A 91 -0.25 -9.48 -3.37
CA TRP A 91 0.84 -9.14 -4.29
C TRP A 91 0.57 -9.63 -5.72
N LEU A 92 0.48 -8.70 -6.68
CA LEU A 92 0.41 -9.04 -8.11
C LEU A 92 1.80 -9.02 -8.75
N ASP A 93 2.52 -7.90 -8.58
CA ASP A 93 3.91 -7.76 -9.05
C ASP A 93 4.57 -6.52 -8.42
N GLY A 94 5.91 -6.44 -8.44
CA GLY A 94 6.65 -5.30 -7.90
C GLY A 94 8.15 -5.55 -7.72
N ASP A 95 8.87 -4.53 -7.25
CA ASP A 95 10.22 -4.68 -6.72
C ASP A 95 10.22 -5.67 -5.55
N SER A 96 11.00 -6.74 -5.65
CA SER A 96 11.08 -7.70 -4.53
C SER A 96 11.71 -7.08 -3.29
N GLU A 97 12.56 -6.05 -3.45
CA GLU A 97 13.19 -5.36 -2.32
C GLU A 97 12.18 -4.71 -1.38
N ILE A 98 10.95 -4.42 -1.82
CA ILE A 98 9.88 -3.95 -0.94
C ILE A 98 9.52 -5.00 0.13
N ARG A 99 9.67 -6.30 -0.19
CA ARG A 99 9.44 -7.41 0.73
C ARG A 99 10.72 -7.91 1.39
N ASP A 100 11.86 -7.78 0.71
CA ASP A 100 13.12 -8.38 1.13
C ASP A 100 13.97 -7.43 2.00
N ASN A 101 13.81 -6.10 1.87
CA ASN A 101 14.52 -5.11 2.68
C ASN A 101 13.62 -4.59 3.81
N GLU A 102 14.11 -4.67 5.04
CA GLU A 102 13.34 -4.30 6.25
C GLU A 102 12.86 -2.84 6.25
N GLU A 103 13.69 -1.89 5.80
CA GLU A 103 13.31 -0.46 5.77
C GLU A 103 12.15 -0.23 4.80
N TYR A 104 12.18 -0.89 3.64
CA TYR A 104 11.12 -0.79 2.65
C TYR A 104 9.86 -1.56 3.07
N LEU A 105 10.05 -2.70 3.74
CA LEU A 105 8.97 -3.49 4.28
C LEU A 105 8.18 -2.71 5.32
N ILE A 106 8.84 -2.01 6.25
CA ILE A 106 8.17 -1.17 7.26
C ILE A 106 7.26 -0.13 6.56
N ALA A 107 7.78 0.57 5.56
CA ALA A 107 7.01 1.56 4.80
C ALA A 107 5.83 0.92 4.05
N ALA A 108 6.02 -0.26 3.47
CA ALA A 108 4.97 -1.03 2.80
C ALA A 108 3.86 -1.46 3.75
N LEU A 109 4.20 -1.99 4.93
CA LEU A 109 3.23 -2.42 5.94
C LEU A 109 2.39 -1.24 6.44
N LEU A 110 2.98 -0.05 6.65
CA LEU A 110 2.25 1.16 7.03
C LEU A 110 1.24 1.60 5.95
N GLN A 111 1.59 1.47 4.66
CA GLN A 111 0.67 1.79 3.56
C GLN A 111 -0.49 0.80 3.46
N VAL A 112 -0.23 -0.50 3.68
CA VAL A 112 -1.28 -1.53 3.77
C VAL A 112 -2.22 -1.23 4.93
N GLN A 113 -1.69 -0.92 6.11
CA GLN A 113 -2.47 -0.55 7.29
C GLN A 113 -3.35 0.68 7.04
N ASN A 114 -2.79 1.76 6.47
CA ASN A 114 -3.55 2.96 6.13
C ASN A 114 -4.72 2.66 5.16
N SER A 115 -4.51 1.75 4.22
CA SER A 115 -5.56 1.31 3.28
C SER A 115 -6.72 0.61 3.98
N LEU A 116 -6.46 -0.12 5.07
CA LEU A 116 -7.50 -0.72 5.91
C LEU A 116 -8.24 0.32 6.74
N GLU A 117 -7.54 1.28 7.32
CA GLU A 117 -8.13 2.33 8.17
C GLU A 117 -9.09 3.22 7.39
N LEU A 118 -8.73 3.59 6.15
CA LEU A 118 -9.62 4.35 5.26
C LEU A 118 -10.94 3.62 4.98
N LYS A 119 -10.94 2.28 4.97
CA LYS A 119 -12.16 1.46 4.81
C LYS A 119 -13.00 1.39 6.08
N LYS A 120 -12.39 1.49 7.26
CA LYS A 120 -13.11 1.57 8.55
C LYS A 120 -13.81 2.92 8.72
N SER A 121 -13.21 4.00 8.21
CA SER A 121 -13.65 5.38 8.43
C SER A 121 -15.01 5.74 7.80
N SER A 122 -15.62 4.88 6.99
CA SER A 122 -16.95 5.13 6.40
C SER A 122 -18.13 4.73 7.31
N PHE A 123 -17.87 4.22 8.51
CA PHE A 123 -18.91 3.89 9.48
C PHE A 123 -19.33 5.13 10.28
N TYR A 124 -20.29 5.90 9.76
CA TYR A 124 -21.02 6.88 10.56
C TYR A 124 -22.16 6.15 11.28
N ALA A 125 -22.11 6.13 12.61
CA ALA A 125 -23.31 5.87 13.40
C ALA A 125 -24.23 7.10 13.27
N VAL A 126 -25.44 6.90 12.76
CA VAL A 126 -26.54 7.86 12.87
C VAL A 126 -27.27 7.58 14.18
#